data_AF-R6APC5-F1
#
_entry.id   AF-R6APC5-F1
#
_cell.length_a   1.000
_cell.length_b   1.000
_cell.length_c   1.000
_cell.angle_alpha   90.00
_cell.angle_beta   90.00
_cell.angle_gamma   90.00
#
_symmetry.space_group_name_H-M   'P 1'
#
loop_
_entity.id
_entity.type
_entity.pdbx_description
1 polymer ?
#
loop_
_entity_poly.entity_id
_entity_poly.type
_entity_poly.pdbx_seq_one_letter_code
_entity_poly.pdbx_strand_id
1 'polypeptide(L)'
;MADRAYIADENRDYINTHGNILDLEATPNKEIFFLTMALGMDEPKKLPTKKTGWILFKTFDTRDQALIQALRLGAEEVNEENINDFTDFDKCIDYAEQCSEAGFEKLRQMVADADGDNTTLQDRLMNELDRLYRMNVEEK
;
A
#
# COMPACT_ATOMS: atom_id res chain seq x y z
N MET A 1 19.32 6.10 -4.73
CA MET A 1 18.81 5.01 -3.89
C MET A 1 18.03 5.63 -2.75
N ALA A 2 16.72 5.44 -2.76
CA ALA A 2 15.81 5.90 -1.75
C ALA A 2 16.15 5.23 -0.42
N ASP A 3 16.57 6.03 0.56
CA ASP A 3 16.91 5.53 1.90
C ASP A 3 15.67 5.25 2.76
N ARG A 4 14.47 5.59 2.26
CA ARG A 4 13.21 5.61 3.02
C ARG A 4 12.00 5.43 2.10
N ALA A 5 10.93 4.86 2.63
CA ALA A 5 9.60 4.84 2.04
C ALA A 5 8.67 5.81 2.79
N TYR A 6 7.76 6.45 2.08
CA TYR A 6 6.83 7.44 2.62
C TYR A 6 5.54 6.81 3.17
N ILE A 7 5.15 7.24 4.37
CA ILE A 7 3.79 7.12 4.91
C ILE A 7 3.49 8.42 5.65
N ALA A 8 2.35 9.05 5.40
CA ALA A 8 1.96 10.25 6.15
C ALA A 8 1.80 9.95 7.65
N ASP A 9 2.31 10.83 8.53
CA ASP A 9 2.11 10.67 9.98
C ASP A 9 0.62 10.63 10.35
N GLU A 10 -0.22 11.39 9.64
CA GLU A 10 -1.67 11.40 9.80
C GLU A 10 -2.31 10.02 9.52
N ASN A 11 -1.75 9.25 8.60
CA ASN A 11 -2.22 7.89 8.29
C ASN A 11 -1.91 6.95 9.45
N ARG A 12 -0.75 7.15 10.10
CA ARG A 12 -0.36 6.39 11.29
C ARG A 12 -1.21 6.74 12.51
N ASP A 13 -1.44 8.04 12.73
CA ASP A 13 -2.29 8.50 13.83
C ASP A 13 -3.73 8.00 13.68
N TYR A 14 -4.22 7.94 12.44
CA TYR A 14 -5.54 7.39 12.15
C TYR A 14 -5.66 5.90 12.54
N ILE A 15 -4.66 5.07 12.19
CA ILE A 15 -4.64 3.65 12.56
C ILE A 15 -4.63 3.49 14.08
N ASN A 16 -3.77 4.24 14.78
CA ASN A 16 -3.70 4.19 16.24
C ASN A 16 -5.02 4.63 16.90
N THR A 17 -5.72 5.60 16.31
CA THR A 17 -7.01 6.08 16.84
C THR A 17 -8.13 5.04 16.64
N HIS A 18 -8.06 4.25 15.57
CA HIS A 18 -9.07 3.23 15.23
C HIS A 18 -8.57 1.81 15.49
N GLY A 19 -7.57 1.65 16.36
CA GLY A 19 -6.93 0.38 16.61
C GLY A 19 -7.85 -0.69 17.19
N ASN A 20 -8.89 -0.31 17.93
CA ASN A 20 -9.92 -1.24 18.41
C ASN A 20 -10.70 -1.94 17.28
N ILE A 21 -10.76 -1.34 16.10
CA ILE A 21 -11.51 -1.85 14.95
C ILE A 21 -10.55 -2.51 13.96
N LEU A 22 -9.38 -1.89 13.73
CA LEU A 22 -8.39 -2.39 12.77
C LEU A 22 -7.52 -3.50 13.36
N ASP A 23 -7.30 -3.52 14.67
CA ASP A 23 -6.34 -4.37 15.39
C ASP A 23 -4.92 -4.33 14.79
N LEU A 24 -4.57 -3.19 14.18
CA LEU A 24 -3.29 -2.95 13.52
C LEU A 24 -2.28 -2.21 14.41
N GLU A 25 -2.61 -1.88 15.66
CA GLU A 25 -1.73 -1.09 16.55
C GLU A 25 -0.39 -1.79 16.84
N ALA A 26 -0.43 -3.12 16.99
CA ALA A 26 0.77 -3.94 17.23
C ALA A 26 1.49 -4.33 15.93
N THR A 27 0.90 -4.02 14.76
CA THR A 27 1.40 -4.44 13.47
C THR A 27 2.55 -3.53 13.01
N PRO A 28 3.68 -4.08 12.54
CA PRO A 28 4.78 -3.26 12.04
C PRO A 28 4.33 -2.34 10.89
N ASN A 29 4.83 -1.10 10.88
CA ASN A 29 4.52 -0.12 9.82
C ASN A 29 4.75 -0.66 8.40
N LYS A 30 5.69 -1.58 8.21
CA LYS A 30 5.95 -2.21 6.91
C LYS A 30 4.79 -3.09 6.41
N GLU A 31 4.09 -3.79 7.31
CA GLU A 31 2.97 -4.64 6.94
C GLU A 31 1.74 -3.78 6.61
N ILE A 32 1.55 -2.70 7.37
CA ILE A 32 0.54 -1.67 7.09
C ILE A 32 0.81 -1.02 5.71
N PHE A 33 2.07 -0.73 5.40
CA PHE A 33 2.47 -0.24 4.09
C PHE A 33 2.06 -1.21 2.99
N PHE A 34 2.34 -2.51 3.13
CA PHE A 34 1.98 -3.50 2.10
C PHE A 34 0.48 -3.72 1.96
N LEU A 35 -0.27 -3.72 3.06
CA LEU A 35 -1.73 -3.80 3.02
C LEU A 35 -2.33 -2.63 2.25
N THR A 36 -1.93 -1.41 2.61
CA THR A 36 -2.42 -0.19 1.95
C THR A 36 -1.94 -0.09 0.51
N MET A 37 -0.70 -0.50 0.23
CA MET A 37 -0.19 -0.63 -1.13
C MET A 37 -1.08 -1.54 -1.97
N ALA A 38 -1.44 -2.72 -1.47
CA ALA A 38 -2.33 -3.66 -2.17
C ALA A 38 -3.72 -3.04 -2.45
N LEU A 39 -4.32 -2.37 -1.45
CA LEU A 39 -5.63 -1.75 -1.59
C LEU A 39 -5.66 -0.63 -2.65
N GLY A 40 -4.55 0.09 -2.83
CA GLY A 40 -4.46 1.22 -3.76
C GLY A 40 -3.80 0.89 -5.11
N MET A 41 -3.55 -0.39 -5.43
CA MET A 41 -2.92 -0.78 -6.69
C MET A 41 -3.69 -0.29 -7.93
N ASP A 42 -5.01 -0.29 -7.86
CA ASP A 42 -5.90 0.07 -8.97
C ASP A 42 -5.83 1.56 -9.33
N GLU A 43 -5.65 2.41 -8.32
CA GLU A 43 -5.80 3.87 -8.42
C GLU A 43 -4.67 4.59 -7.66
N PRO A 44 -3.41 4.46 -8.12
CA PRO A 44 -2.27 5.12 -7.47
C PRO A 44 -2.48 6.64 -7.44
N LYS A 45 -2.27 7.24 -6.27
CA LYS A 45 -2.44 8.69 -6.08
C LYS A 45 -1.13 9.44 -6.11
N LYS A 46 -1.17 10.66 -6.65
CA LYS A 46 -0.03 11.56 -6.62
C LYS A 46 0.31 11.95 -5.18
N LEU A 47 1.58 11.74 -4.80
CA LEU A 47 2.07 12.05 -3.47
C LEU A 47 2.10 13.56 -3.20
N PRO A 48 1.89 13.97 -1.94
CA PRO A 48 2.02 15.37 -1.55
C PRO A 48 3.47 15.84 -1.68
N THR A 49 3.64 17.12 -2.03
CA THR A 49 4.97 17.75 -2.19
C THR A 49 5.77 17.78 -0.89
N LYS A 50 5.09 17.79 0.26
CA LYS A 50 5.71 17.79 1.59
C LYS A 50 5.39 16.48 2.31
N LYS A 51 6.39 15.61 2.41
CA LYS A 51 6.33 14.31 3.09
C LYS A 51 6.66 14.48 4.58
N THR A 52 5.80 13.98 5.47
CA THR A 52 5.93 14.12 6.94
C THR A 52 6.48 12.87 7.64
N GLY A 53 6.02 11.68 7.26
CA GLY A 53 6.44 10.41 7.87
C GLY A 53 7.26 9.50 6.95
N TRP A 54 8.07 8.62 7.55
CA TRP A 54 9.04 7.79 6.82
C TRP A 54 9.23 6.41 7.47
N ILE A 55 9.30 5.37 6.65
CA ILE A 55 9.81 4.04 6.97
C ILE A 55 11.26 3.95 6.48
N LEU A 56 12.17 3.50 7.34
CA LEU A 56 13.58 3.35 6.97
C LEU A 56 13.77 2.12 6.07
N PHE A 57 14.59 2.24 5.03
CA PHE A 57 14.79 1.16 4.08
C PHE A 57 15.31 -0.15 4.71
N LYS A 58 16.13 -0.04 5.77
CA LYS A 58 16.63 -1.18 6.56
C LYS A 58 15.53 -2.07 7.17
N THR A 59 14.29 -1.58 7.19
CA THR A 59 13.12 -2.32 7.69
C THR A 59 12.56 -3.28 6.64
N PHE A 60 12.88 -3.07 5.37
CA PHE A 60 12.52 -3.97 4.27
C PHE A 60 13.63 -5.01 4.05
N ASP A 61 13.28 -6.28 4.17
CA ASP A 61 14.18 -7.35 3.79
C ASP A 61 14.25 -7.54 2.25
N THR A 62 15.07 -8.46 1.77
CA THR A 62 15.22 -8.71 0.33
C THR A 62 13.92 -9.17 -0.33
N ARG A 63 13.06 -9.88 0.41
CA ARG A 63 11.76 -10.34 -0.10
C ARG A 63 10.81 -9.15 -0.23
N ASP A 64 10.78 -8.28 0.76
CA ASP A 64 10.01 -7.04 0.77
C ASP A 64 10.36 -6.15 -0.43
N GLN A 65 11.66 -6.02 -0.73
CA GLN A 65 12.14 -5.26 -1.89
C GLN A 65 11.73 -5.91 -3.23
N ALA A 66 11.82 -7.23 -3.32
CA ALA A 66 11.37 -7.97 -4.50
C ALA A 66 9.85 -7.81 -4.71
N LEU A 67 9.06 -7.75 -3.64
CA LEU A 67 7.62 -7.50 -3.71
C LEU A 67 7.30 -6.13 -4.32
N ILE A 68 8.02 -5.08 -3.90
CA ILE A 68 7.85 -3.71 -4.40
C ILE A 68 8.21 -3.62 -5.90
N GLN A 69 9.25 -4.33 -6.34
CA GLN A 69 9.59 -4.40 -7.77
C GLN A 69 8.56 -5.20 -8.56
N ALA A 70 8.11 -6.34 -8.03
CA ALA A 70 7.09 -7.18 -8.64
C ALA A 70 5.75 -6.45 -8.81
N LEU A 71 5.39 -5.59 -7.86
CA LEU A 71 4.22 -4.72 -7.96
C LEU A 71 4.24 -3.91 -9.26
N ARG A 72 5.35 -3.20 -9.51
CA ARG A 72 5.47 -2.33 -10.69
C ARG A 72 5.37 -3.17 -11.97
N LEU A 73 6.05 -4.32 -12.01
CA LEU A 73 5.98 -5.27 -13.14
C LEU A 73 4.56 -5.77 -13.42
N GLY A 74 3.71 -5.88 -12.40
CA GLY A 74 2.31 -6.28 -12.56
C GLY A 74 1.38 -5.17 -13.07
N ALA A 75 1.79 -3.91 -12.95
CA ALA A 75 0.95 -2.74 -13.22
C ALA A 75 0.92 -2.31 -14.69
N GLU A 76 2.00 -2.51 -15.45
CA GLU A 76 2.15 -2.04 -16.82
C GLU A 76 2.79 -3.12 -17.71
N GLU A 77 2.48 -3.13 -19.01
CA GLU A 77 3.17 -4.01 -19.96
C GLU A 77 4.64 -3.61 -20.08
N VAL A 78 5.53 -4.58 -19.89
CA VAL A 78 6.98 -4.39 -19.98
C VAL A 78 7.41 -4.51 -21.44
N ASN A 79 8.10 -3.50 -21.94
CA ASN A 79 8.70 -3.44 -23.27
C ASN A 79 10.15 -2.91 -23.20
N GLU A 80 10.86 -2.93 -24.33
CA GLU A 80 12.27 -2.52 -24.38
C GLU A 80 12.50 -1.04 -24.01
N GLU A 81 11.47 -0.20 -24.11
CA GLU A 81 11.57 1.24 -23.82
C GLU A 81 11.41 1.55 -22.34
N ASN A 82 10.60 0.76 -21.61
CA ASN A 82 10.27 1.01 -20.21
C ASN A 82 10.93 0.03 -19.22
N ILE A 83 11.58 -1.06 -19.68
CA ILE A 83 12.20 -2.09 -18.82
C ILE A 83 13.15 -1.52 -17.75
N ASN A 84 13.91 -0.47 -18.09
CA ASN A 84 14.84 0.17 -17.15
C ASN A 84 14.11 0.80 -15.95
N ASP A 85 12.86 1.24 -16.15
CA ASP A 85 12.06 1.87 -15.09
C ASP A 85 11.56 0.85 -14.06
N PHE A 86 11.45 -0.43 -14.45
CA PHE A 86 11.10 -1.53 -13.54
C PHE A 86 12.32 -2.08 -12.79
N THR A 87 13.52 -1.86 -13.33
CA THR A 87 14.77 -2.22 -12.64
C THR A 87 15.25 -1.13 -11.68
N ASP A 88 14.72 0.09 -11.80
CA ASP A 88 15.00 1.21 -10.91
C ASP A 88 14.16 1.13 -9.64
N PHE A 89 14.79 0.67 -8.56
CA PHE A 89 14.12 0.52 -7.27
C PHE A 89 13.53 1.85 -6.75
N ASP A 90 14.15 2.99 -7.06
CA ASP A 90 13.67 4.31 -6.60
C ASP A 90 12.31 4.64 -7.26
N LYS A 91 12.13 4.24 -8.51
CA LYS A 91 10.84 4.38 -9.21
C LYS A 91 9.80 3.37 -8.71
N CYS A 92 10.22 2.14 -8.41
CA CYS A 92 9.32 1.13 -7.85
C CYS A 92 8.80 1.55 -6.47
N ILE A 93 9.65 2.10 -5.60
CA ILE A 93 9.22 2.57 -4.29
C ILE A 93 8.32 3.80 -4.41
N ASP A 94 8.62 4.75 -5.30
CA ASP A 94 7.75 5.91 -5.56
C ASP A 94 6.34 5.46 -6.00
N TYR A 95 6.25 4.43 -6.83
CA TYR A 95 4.96 3.85 -7.23
C TYR A 95 4.25 3.16 -6.05
N ALA A 96 4.97 2.36 -5.26
CA ALA A 96 4.41 1.72 -4.08
C ALA A 96 3.89 2.73 -3.05
N GLU A 97 4.58 3.86 -2.88
CA GLU A 97 4.12 4.97 -2.04
C GLU A 97 2.81 5.58 -2.56
N GLN A 98 2.68 5.77 -3.89
CA GLN A 98 1.44 6.27 -4.51
C GLN A 98 0.26 5.32 -4.30
N CYS A 99 0.50 4.02 -4.42
CA CYS A 99 -0.51 2.99 -4.12
C CYS A 99 -0.86 2.98 -2.64
N SER A 100 0.13 3.04 -1.74
CA SER A 100 -0.11 3.06 -0.29
C SER A 100 -0.95 4.25 0.12
N GLU A 101 -0.66 5.45 -0.39
CA GLU A 101 -1.44 6.66 -0.10
C GLU A 101 -2.91 6.52 -0.53
N ALA A 102 -3.16 5.98 -1.73
CA ALA A 102 -4.51 5.70 -2.21
C ALA A 102 -5.23 4.64 -1.36
N GLY A 103 -4.53 3.57 -0.96
CA GLY A 103 -5.10 2.53 -0.13
C GLY A 103 -5.41 2.98 1.29
N PHE A 104 -4.66 3.94 1.85
CA PHE A 104 -4.99 4.56 3.13
C PHE A 104 -6.33 5.30 3.09
N GLU A 105 -6.63 5.99 1.99
CA GLU A 105 -7.91 6.67 1.82
C GLU A 105 -9.07 5.68 1.69
N LYS A 106 -8.89 4.61 0.89
CA LYS A 106 -9.86 3.51 0.82
C LYS A 106 -10.10 2.88 2.19
N LEU A 107 -9.02 2.62 2.95
CA LEU A 107 -9.12 2.04 4.30
C LEU A 107 -9.90 2.96 5.24
N ARG A 108 -9.62 4.27 5.23
CA ARG A 108 -10.35 5.28 6.01
C ARG A 108 -11.83 5.29 5.67
N GLN A 109 -12.15 5.22 4.38
CA GLN A 109 -13.54 5.16 3.91
C GLN A 109 -14.24 3.88 4.40
N MET A 110 -13.58 2.72 4.28
CA MET A 110 -14.14 1.46 4.79
C MET A 110 -14.41 1.47 6.29
N VAL A 111 -13.49 2.04 7.08
CA VAL A 111 -13.65 2.20 8.53
C VAL A 111 -14.81 3.15 8.86
N ALA A 112 -14.91 4.29 8.16
CA ALA A 112 -16.00 5.23 8.33
C ALA A 112 -17.35 4.59 7.98
N ASP A 113 -17.42 3.87 6.86
CA ASP A 113 -18.63 3.20 6.38
C ASP A 113 -19.00 1.97 7.22
N ALA A 114 -18.10 1.45 8.05
CA ALA A 114 -18.37 0.35 8.99
C ALA A 114 -18.93 0.84 10.32
N ASP A 115 -18.88 2.16 10.60
CA ASP A 115 -19.46 2.80 11.80
C ASP A 115 -19.13 2.08 13.13
N GLY A 116 -17.90 1.58 13.25
CA GLY A 116 -17.44 0.87 14.45
C GLY A 116 -17.71 -0.64 14.49
N ASP A 117 -18.37 -1.22 13.49
CA ASP A 117 -18.55 -2.67 13.38
C ASP A 117 -17.34 -3.36 12.73
N ASN A 118 -16.56 -4.04 13.56
CA ASN A 118 -15.37 -4.78 13.15
C ASN A 118 -15.70 -5.93 12.17
N THR A 119 -16.85 -6.60 12.34
CA THR A 119 -17.24 -7.71 11.46
C THR A 119 -17.48 -7.21 10.03
N THR A 120 -18.25 -6.12 9.92
CA THR A 120 -18.53 -5.46 8.64
C THR A 120 -17.24 -4.94 7.98
N LEU A 121 -16.29 -4.41 8.76
CA LEU A 121 -15.00 -3.97 8.23
C LEU A 121 -14.16 -5.15 7.70
N GLN A 122 -14.07 -6.25 8.47
CA GLN A 122 -13.33 -7.44 8.07
C GLN A 122 -13.90 -8.05 6.79
N ASP A 123 -15.22 -8.21 6.70
CA ASP A 123 -15.87 -8.75 5.51
C ASP A 123 -15.59 -7.87 4.28
N ARG A 124 -15.62 -6.54 4.42
CA ARG A 124 -15.30 -5.62 3.32
C ARG A 124 -13.85 -5.70 2.88
N LEU A 125 -12.92 -5.72 3.84
CA LEU A 125 -11.49 -5.87 3.55
C LEU A 125 -11.22 -7.17 2.82
N MET A 126 -11.78 -8.29 3.29
CA MET A 126 -11.62 -9.59 2.64
C MET A 126 -12.21 -9.61 1.23
N ASN A 127 -13.42 -9.08 1.04
CA ASN A 127 -14.05 -9.00 -0.27
C ASN A 127 -13.26 -8.13 -1.25
N GLU A 128 -12.69 -7.01 -0.80
CA GLU A 128 -11.88 -6.15 -1.67
C GLU A 128 -10.55 -6.82 -2.02
N LEU A 129 -9.88 -7.47 -1.06
CA LEU A 129 -8.66 -8.23 -1.33
C LEU A 129 -8.91 -9.39 -2.29
N ASP A 130 -10.03 -10.10 -2.14
CA ASP A 130 -10.45 -11.14 -3.08
C ASP A 130 -10.73 -10.56 -4.48
N ARG A 131 -11.41 -9.40 -4.57
CA ARG A 131 -11.65 -8.71 -5.85
C ARG A 131 -10.32 -8.35 -6.52
N LEU A 132 -9.39 -7.77 -5.78
CA LEU A 132 -8.06 -7.40 -6.25
C LEU A 132 -7.27 -8.61 -6.74
N TYR A 133 -7.36 -9.73 -6.01
CA TYR A 133 -6.73 -10.99 -6.42
C TYR A 133 -7.31 -11.49 -7.75
N ARG A 134 -8.64 -11.56 -7.90
CA ARG A 134 -9.28 -12.04 -9.12
C ARG A 134 -8.93 -11.18 -10.34
N MET A 135 -9.01 -9.86 -10.19
CA MET A 135 -8.67 -8.92 -11.28
C MET A 135 -7.21 -9.05 -11.73
N ASN A 136 -6.28 -9.27 -10.81
CA ASN A 136 -4.85 -9.26 -11.13
C ASN A 136 -4.26 -10.65 -11.44
N VAL A 137 -4.94 -11.74 -11.04
CA VAL A 137 -4.42 -13.12 -11.12
C VAL A 137 -5.33 -14.05 -11.93
N GLU A 138 -6.65 -13.94 -11.82
CA GLU A 138 -7.58 -14.86 -12.51
C GLU A 138 -8.03 -14.34 -13.89
N GLU A 139 -8.12 -13.03 -14.07
CA GLU A 139 -8.59 -12.40 -15.32
C GLU A 139 -7.47 -11.98 -16.29
N LYS A 140 -6.20 -12.29 -15.98
CA LYS A 140 -5.04 -12.15 -16.89
C LYS A 140 -4.61 -13.51 -17.43
#